data_AF-A9E3X4-F1
#
_entry.id   AF-A9E3X4-F1
#
_cell.length_a   1.000
_cell.length_b   1.000
_cell.length_c   1.000
_cell.angle_alpha   90.00
_cell.angle_beta   90.00
_cell.angle_gamma   90.00
#
_symmetry.space_group_name_H-M   'P 1'
#
loop_
_entity.id
_entity.type
_entity.pdbx_description
1 polymer ?
#
loop_
_entity_poly.entity_id
_entity_poly.type
_entity_poly.pdbx_seq_one_letter_code
_entity_poly.pdbx_strand_id
1 'polypeptide(L)'
;MKKIITLFLVFSCFYCLAQQKQKETVYLLFDKTNKEKCKVLTENKGYVYLNKYRKNKKGSITEFKICGETFSIRKQGVKNIYSAQVLDTLKLIDLEYLKQKHTVSNDFKHRIFEKVYFIEKISQNKIIQYEVFWVDDFFITD
;
A
#
# COMPACT_ATOMS: atom_id res chain seq x y z
N MET A 1 31.61 -44.80 -25.35
CA MET A 1 30.32 -44.24 -24.88
C MET A 1 30.51 -43.60 -23.49
N LYS A 2 31.18 -42.43 -23.39
CA LYS A 2 31.38 -41.72 -22.10
C LYS A 2 31.38 -40.19 -22.23
N LYS A 3 31.11 -39.64 -23.42
CA LYS A 3 31.24 -38.19 -23.71
C LYS A 3 29.90 -37.44 -23.86
N ILE A 4 28.75 -38.13 -23.77
CA ILE A 4 27.42 -37.50 -23.99
C ILE A 4 26.77 -37.04 -22.68
N ILE A 5 27.16 -37.62 -21.54
CA ILE A 5 26.52 -37.34 -20.24
C ILE A 5 26.90 -35.95 -19.69
N THR A 6 28.06 -35.40 -20.09
CA THR A 6 28.54 -34.12 -19.54
C THR A 6 27.80 -32.90 -20.10
N LEU A 7 27.10 -33.01 -21.24
CA LEU A 7 26.41 -31.88 -21.87
C LEU A 7 25.07 -31.53 -21.21
N PHE A 8 24.45 -32.49 -20.49
CA PHE A 8 23.14 -32.29 -19.87
C PHE A 8 23.19 -31.51 -18.54
N LEU A 9 24.37 -31.46 -17.89
CA LEU A 9 24.57 -30.83 -16.58
C LEU A 9 24.79 -29.30 -16.65
N VAL A 10 25.06 -28.76 -17.84
CA VAL A 10 25.28 -27.31 -18.03
C VAL A 10 23.96 -26.56 -18.23
N PHE A 11 22.89 -27.24 -18.67
CA PHE A 11 21.59 -26.61 -18.93
C PHE A 11 20.69 -26.46 -17.69
N SER A 12 20.98 -27.16 -16.58
CA SER A 12 20.22 -27.03 -15.33
C SER A 12 20.55 -25.77 -14.53
N CYS A 13 21.66 -25.09 -14.80
CA CYS A 13 22.07 -23.88 -14.08
C CYS A 13 21.33 -22.60 -14.51
N PHE A 14 20.57 -22.63 -15.62
CA PHE A 14 19.86 -21.44 -16.13
C PHE A 14 18.43 -21.26 -15.59
N TYR A 15 17.92 -22.21 -14.80
CA TYR A 15 16.55 -22.13 -14.26
C TYR A 15 16.46 -21.53 -12.85
N CYS A 16 17.56 -21.09 -12.25
CA CYS A 16 17.52 -20.15 -11.13
C CYS A 16 17.26 -18.72 -11.64
N LEU A 17 16.16 -18.54 -12.38
CA LEU A 17 15.54 -17.22 -12.47
C LEU A 17 14.99 -16.93 -11.08
N ALA A 18 15.80 -16.27 -10.27
CA ALA A 18 15.35 -15.61 -9.06
C ALA A 18 14.08 -14.83 -9.42
N GLN A 19 12.92 -15.31 -8.96
CA GLN A 19 11.67 -14.57 -9.06
C GLN A 19 11.76 -13.39 -8.09
N GLN A 20 12.57 -12.39 -8.44
CA GLN A 20 12.48 -11.08 -7.83
C GLN A 20 11.13 -10.52 -8.32
N LYS A 21 10.07 -10.81 -7.56
CA LYS A 21 8.73 -10.29 -7.83
C LYS A 21 8.88 -8.78 -7.94
N GLN A 22 8.67 -8.26 -9.15
CA GLN A 22 8.65 -6.83 -9.38
C GLN A 22 7.61 -6.23 -8.46
N LYS A 23 8.02 -5.25 -7.65
CA LYS A 23 7.10 -4.57 -6.73
C LYS A 23 6.03 -3.86 -7.56
N GLU A 24 4.79 -4.00 -7.15
CA GLU A 24 3.66 -3.43 -7.88
C GLU A 24 3.30 -2.03 -7.37
N THR A 25 2.73 -1.20 -8.25
CA THR A 25 2.07 0.06 -7.87
C THR A 25 0.59 -0.21 -7.62
N VAL A 26 0.07 0.25 -6.48
CA VAL A 26 -1.31 -0.03 -6.07
C VAL A 26 -2.13 1.24 -5.83
N TYR A 27 -3.45 1.11 -6.00
CA TYR A 27 -4.42 2.19 -5.87
C TYR A 27 -5.52 1.80 -4.89
N LEU A 28 -5.79 2.64 -3.90
CA LEU A 28 -6.86 2.43 -2.94
C LEU A 28 -7.82 3.62 -2.95
N LEU A 29 -9.10 3.33 -2.81
CA LEU A 29 -10.09 4.37 -2.55
C LEU A 29 -9.97 4.86 -1.10
N PHE A 30 -9.90 6.17 -0.92
CA PHE A 30 -9.94 6.83 0.38
C PHE A 30 -11.21 7.68 0.48
N ASP A 31 -12.18 7.21 1.28
CA ASP A 31 -13.50 7.83 1.37
C ASP A 31 -13.83 8.28 2.79
N LYS A 32 -13.66 9.58 3.05
CA LYS A 32 -14.00 10.18 4.35
C LYS A 32 -15.50 10.23 4.64
N THR A 33 -16.35 10.06 3.63
CA THR A 33 -17.80 10.10 3.78
C THR A 33 -18.37 8.75 4.21
N ASN A 34 -17.58 7.68 4.08
CA ASN A 34 -17.92 6.35 4.54
C ASN A 34 -18.10 6.33 6.07
N LYS A 35 -19.23 5.77 6.52
CA LYS A 35 -19.67 5.73 7.93
C LYS A 35 -19.25 4.45 8.67
N GLU A 36 -18.61 3.51 8.00
CA GLU A 36 -18.08 2.28 8.58
C GLU A 36 -17.05 2.61 9.67
N LYS A 37 -17.09 1.83 10.75
CA LYS A 37 -16.15 1.95 11.87
C LYS A 37 -15.33 0.68 11.99
N CYS A 38 -14.05 0.82 12.29
CA CYS A 38 -13.16 -0.30 12.59
C CYS A 38 -12.86 -0.33 14.09
N LYS A 39 -12.72 -1.55 14.62
CA LYS A 39 -12.15 -1.79 15.94
C LYS A 39 -10.63 -1.64 15.82
N VAL A 40 -10.06 -0.64 16.51
CA VAL A 40 -8.63 -0.30 16.45
C VAL A 40 -8.02 -0.44 17.84
N LEU A 41 -6.84 -1.06 17.90
CA LEU A 41 -6.08 -1.19 19.14
C LEU A 41 -5.48 0.17 19.53
N THR A 42 -5.51 0.51 20.81
CA THR A 42 -4.89 1.71 21.38
C THR A 42 -3.61 1.37 22.11
N GLU A 43 -2.72 2.36 22.26
CA GLU A 43 -1.47 2.25 23.03
C GLU A 43 -1.72 1.76 24.47
N ASN A 44 -2.88 2.08 25.05
CA ASN A 44 -3.30 1.64 26.39
C ASN A 44 -3.93 0.23 26.44
N LYS A 45 -3.60 -0.65 25.48
CA LYS A 45 -4.04 -2.06 25.36
C LYS A 45 -5.56 -2.30 25.26
N GLY A 46 -6.36 -1.26 25.13
CA GLY A 46 -7.81 -1.32 24.88
C GLY A 46 -8.17 -1.18 23.41
N TYR A 47 -9.46 -1.32 23.10
CA TYR A 47 -10.00 -1.12 21.76
C TYR A 47 -10.94 0.08 21.70
N VAL A 48 -10.88 0.80 20.58
CA VAL A 48 -11.81 1.89 20.27
C VAL A 48 -12.41 1.68 18.89
N TYR A 49 -13.66 2.11 18.72
CA TYR A 49 -14.33 2.11 17.42
C TYR A 49 -14.16 3.47 16.76
N LEU A 50 -13.35 3.50 15.70
CA LEU A 50 -13.03 4.72 14.97
C LEU A 50 -13.52 4.62 13.54
N ASN A 51 -13.85 5.74 12.91
CA ASN A 51 -14.21 5.76 11.50
C ASN A 51 -13.10 5.11 10.68
N LYS A 52 -13.50 4.32 9.68
CA LYS A 52 -12.59 3.56 8.83
C LYS A 52 -11.56 4.47 8.18
N TYR A 53 -12.00 5.55 7.56
CA TYR A 53 -11.13 6.51 6.90
C TYR A 53 -10.96 7.76 7.76
N ARG A 54 -9.72 8.09 8.10
CA ARG A 54 -9.38 9.28 8.90
C ARG A 54 -8.18 9.99 8.29
N LYS A 55 -8.22 11.33 8.23
CA LYS A 55 -7.17 12.15 7.63
C LYS A 55 -6.80 13.25 8.61
N ASN A 56 -5.58 13.21 9.11
CA ASN A 56 -5.07 14.10 10.14
C ASN A 56 -3.86 14.88 9.62
N LYS A 57 -3.68 16.10 10.11
CA LYS A 57 -2.51 16.92 9.80
C LYS A 57 -1.69 17.11 11.09
N LYS A 58 -0.47 16.59 11.14
CA LYS A 58 0.48 16.76 12.25
C LYS A 58 1.62 17.64 11.76
N GLY A 59 1.52 18.94 12.03
CA GLY A 59 2.45 19.95 11.49
C GLY A 59 2.49 19.93 9.95
N SER A 60 3.62 19.51 9.39
CA SER A 60 3.82 19.42 7.95
C SER A 60 3.49 18.06 7.33
N ILE A 61 3.14 17.06 8.15
CA ILE A 61 2.84 15.71 7.69
C ILE A 61 1.32 15.56 7.59
N THR A 62 0.85 15.02 6.47
CA THR A 62 -0.54 14.57 6.34
C THR A 62 -0.57 13.06 6.52
N GLU A 63 -1.31 12.60 7.51
CA GLU A 63 -1.55 11.19 7.78
C GLU A 63 -2.94 10.80 7.29
N PHE A 64 -3.00 9.64 6.66
CA PHE A 64 -4.22 8.96 6.28
C PHE A 64 -4.25 7.65 7.06
N LYS A 65 -5.40 7.32 7.65
CA LYS A 65 -5.60 6.07 8.35
C LYS A 65 -6.77 5.33 7.71
N ILE A 66 -6.56 4.04 7.44
CA ILE A 66 -7.62 3.10 7.04
C ILE A 66 -7.65 2.00 8.10
N CYS A 67 -8.72 1.97 8.90
CA CYS A 67 -8.77 1.17 10.13
C CYS A 67 -7.50 1.38 10.99
N GLY A 68 -6.79 0.31 11.38
CA GLY A 68 -5.57 0.41 12.20
C GLY A 68 -4.31 0.84 11.45
N GLU A 69 -4.34 0.85 10.12
CA GLU A 69 -3.15 1.14 9.31
C GLU A 69 -2.96 2.65 9.10
N THR A 70 -1.70 3.09 9.16
CA THR A 70 -1.32 4.50 8.97
C THR A 70 -0.48 4.67 7.71
N PHE A 71 -0.81 5.70 6.94
CA PHE A 71 -0.15 6.09 5.72
C PHE A 71 0.20 7.57 5.81
N SER A 72 1.32 8.00 5.24
CA SER A 72 1.74 9.40 5.29
C SER A 72 2.12 9.93 3.92
N ILE A 73 1.90 11.23 3.73
CA ILE A 73 2.49 11.97 2.61
C ILE A 73 3.78 12.62 3.11
N ARG A 74 4.92 12.38 2.45
CA ARG A 74 6.12 13.21 2.64
C ARG A 74 5.80 14.66 2.27
N LYS A 75 6.50 15.63 2.87
CA LYS A 75 6.34 17.10 2.69
C LYS A 75 6.25 17.61 1.23
N GLN A 76 6.50 16.77 0.23
CA GLN A 76 6.47 17.04 -1.22
C GLN A 76 5.62 16.03 -2.01
N GLY A 77 4.80 15.19 -1.37
CA GLY A 77 4.00 14.19 -2.08
C GLY A 77 3.10 14.88 -3.10
N VAL A 78 3.25 14.44 -4.35
CA VAL A 78 2.57 15.05 -5.48
C VAL A 78 1.08 14.81 -5.32
N LYS A 79 0.34 15.92 -5.19
CA LYS A 79 -1.11 15.93 -5.20
C LYS A 79 -1.56 16.28 -6.61
N ASN A 80 -2.00 15.28 -7.36
CA ASN A 80 -2.53 15.49 -8.69
C ASN A 80 -4.06 15.47 -8.65
N ILE A 81 -4.69 16.36 -9.42
CA ILE A 81 -6.13 16.38 -9.62
C ILE A 81 -6.41 15.80 -11.00
N TYR A 82 -7.27 14.78 -11.05
CA TYR A 82 -7.65 14.12 -12.29
C TYR A 82 -9.16 14.12 -12.48
N SER A 83 -9.60 13.85 -13.71
CA SER A 83 -10.99 13.50 -14.02
C SER A 83 -11.37 12.20 -13.31
N ALA A 84 -12.61 12.12 -12.83
CA ALA A 84 -13.13 10.89 -12.19
C ALA A 84 -13.15 9.68 -13.14
N GLN A 85 -13.17 9.89 -14.46
CA GLN A 85 -13.10 8.84 -15.48
C GLN A 85 -11.82 7.98 -15.40
N VAL A 86 -10.75 8.51 -14.80
CA VAL A 86 -9.52 7.73 -14.56
C VAL A 86 -9.79 6.53 -13.65
N LEU A 87 -10.83 6.58 -12.80
CA LEU A 87 -11.18 5.44 -11.95
C LEU A 87 -11.54 4.18 -12.75
N ASP A 88 -12.07 4.33 -13.96
CA ASP A 88 -12.48 3.20 -14.80
C ASP A 88 -11.28 2.42 -15.37
N THR A 89 -10.09 3.03 -15.38
CA THR A 89 -8.86 2.41 -15.86
C THR A 89 -7.99 1.85 -14.74
N LEU A 90 -8.26 2.21 -13.48
CA LEU A 90 -7.47 1.81 -12.33
C LEU A 90 -8.00 0.53 -11.69
N LYS A 91 -7.10 -0.42 -11.45
CA LYS A 91 -7.38 -1.57 -10.58
C LYS A 91 -7.31 -1.11 -9.12
N LEU A 92 -8.46 -0.78 -8.55
CA LEU A 92 -8.59 -0.47 -7.14
C LEU A 92 -8.50 -1.75 -6.30
N ILE A 93 -7.70 -1.70 -5.24
CA ILE A 93 -7.58 -2.77 -4.26
C ILE A 93 -8.06 -2.29 -2.88
N ASP A 94 -8.35 -3.24 -2.00
CA ASP A 94 -8.73 -2.97 -0.62
C ASP A 94 -7.54 -3.09 0.35
N LEU A 95 -7.78 -2.71 1.61
CA LEU A 95 -6.78 -2.80 2.68
C LEU A 95 -6.36 -4.25 2.96
N GLU A 96 -7.24 -5.22 2.74
CA GLU A 96 -6.96 -6.61 3.08
C GLU A 96 -5.93 -7.21 2.13
N TYR A 97 -5.97 -6.83 0.85
CA TYR A 97 -4.91 -7.17 -0.10
C TYR A 97 -3.53 -6.68 0.36
N LEU A 98 -3.43 -5.45 0.87
CA LEU A 98 -2.16 -4.90 1.37
C LEU A 98 -1.65 -5.73 2.54
N LYS A 99 -2.54 -6.01 3.49
CA LYS A 99 -2.22 -6.81 4.68
C LYS A 99 -1.79 -8.23 4.31
N GLN A 100 -2.51 -8.88 3.39
CA GLN A 100 -2.14 -10.21 2.91
C GLN A 100 -0.76 -10.20 2.25
N LYS A 101 -0.47 -9.20 1.41
CA LYS A 101 0.85 -9.04 0.78
C LYS A 101 1.96 -8.81 1.80
N HIS A 102 1.70 -8.00 2.83
CA HIS A 102 2.62 -7.82 3.96
C HIS A 102 2.91 -9.13 4.67
N THR A 103 1.87 -9.87 5.06
CA THR A 103 2.00 -11.16 5.75
C THR A 103 2.78 -12.17 4.93
N VAL A 104 2.54 -12.25 3.62
CA VAL A 104 3.26 -13.18 2.73
C VAL A 104 4.71 -12.74 2.48
N SER A 105 4.96 -11.43 2.38
CA SER A 105 6.31 -10.91 2.11
C SER A 105 7.21 -10.97 3.34
N ASN A 106 6.65 -10.80 4.54
CA ASN A 106 7.40 -10.67 5.80
C ASN A 106 8.52 -9.60 5.72
N ASP A 107 8.27 -8.50 5.00
CA ASP A 107 9.16 -7.34 4.84
C ASP A 107 8.48 -6.10 5.45
N PHE A 108 9.23 -5.03 5.66
CA PHE A 108 8.69 -3.75 6.14
C PHE A 108 7.57 -3.22 5.24
N LYS A 109 6.54 -2.62 5.84
CA LYS A 109 5.34 -2.10 5.16
C LYS A 109 5.69 -1.15 4.01
N HIS A 110 6.67 -0.27 4.23
CA HIS A 110 7.14 0.68 3.22
C HIS A 110 7.90 0.04 2.04
N ARG A 111 8.19 -1.27 2.09
CA ARG A 111 8.94 -2.00 1.06
C ARG A 111 8.10 -2.96 0.24
N ILE A 112 6.86 -3.25 0.62
CA ILE A 112 6.04 -4.26 -0.07
C ILE A 112 5.70 -3.84 -1.50
N PHE A 113 5.36 -2.56 -1.66
CA PHE A 113 4.91 -1.99 -2.92
C PHE A 113 5.94 -1.02 -3.46
N GLU A 114 5.95 -0.83 -4.78
CA GLU A 114 6.76 0.22 -5.39
C GLU A 114 6.18 1.58 -5.04
N LYS A 115 4.85 1.72 -5.22
CA LYS A 115 4.09 2.90 -4.86
C LYS A 115 2.69 2.53 -4.36
N VAL A 116 2.20 3.34 -3.44
CA VAL A 116 0.81 3.27 -2.95
C VAL A 116 0.15 4.60 -3.23
N TYR A 117 -0.98 4.58 -3.93
CA TYR A 117 -1.76 5.76 -4.26
C TYR A 117 -3.13 5.72 -3.58
N PHE A 118 -3.47 6.81 -2.89
CA PHE A 118 -4.82 7.03 -2.40
C PHE A 118 -5.60 7.91 -3.37
N ILE A 119 -6.80 7.45 -3.73
CA ILE A 119 -7.72 8.16 -4.59
C ILE A 119 -8.88 8.68 -3.73
N GLU A 120 -8.97 10.01 -3.59
CA GLU A 120 -10.03 10.70 -2.84
C GLU A 120 -10.95 11.42 -3.83
N LYS A 121 -12.25 11.10 -3.84
CA LYS A 121 -13.25 11.84 -4.63
C LYS A 121 -13.49 13.19 -3.97
N ILE A 122 -13.39 14.29 -4.73
CA ILE A 122 -13.70 15.65 -4.25
C ILE A 122 -14.96 16.24 -4.88
N SER A 123 -15.37 15.74 -6.03
CA SER A 123 -16.66 16.02 -6.64
C SER A 123 -17.03 14.86 -7.57
N GLN A 124 -18.21 14.93 -8.20
CA GLN A 124 -18.65 13.91 -9.16
C GLN A 124 -17.62 13.67 -10.28
N ASN A 125 -16.92 14.72 -10.71
CA ASN A 125 -16.04 14.68 -11.88
C ASN A 125 -14.55 14.82 -11.56
N LYS A 126 -14.19 14.96 -10.27
CA LYS A 126 -12.80 15.20 -9.88
C LYS A 126 -12.37 14.30 -8.74
N ILE A 127 -11.17 13.77 -8.89
CA ILE A 127 -10.47 13.01 -7.87
C ILE A 127 -9.15 13.69 -7.54
N ILE A 128 -8.64 13.43 -6.35
CA ILE A 128 -7.27 13.70 -5.96
C ILE A 128 -6.55 12.37 -5.82
N GLN A 129 -5.37 12.26 -6.41
CA GLN A 129 -4.43 11.18 -6.18
C GLN A 129 -3.31 11.65 -5.24
N TYR A 130 -3.05 10.87 -4.22
CA TYR A 130 -1.96 11.08 -3.26
C TYR A 130 -0.99 9.92 -3.33
N GLU A 131 0.29 10.20 -3.58
CA GLU A 131 1.35 9.23 -3.30
C GLU A 131 1.56 9.14 -1.78
N VAL A 132 1.36 7.96 -1.21
CA VAL A 132 1.45 7.73 0.24
C VAL A 132 2.47 6.65 0.57
N PHE A 133 3.09 6.78 1.73
CA PHE A 133 3.98 5.78 2.32
C PHE A 133 3.23 5.00 3.38
N TRP A 134 3.27 3.67 3.30
CA TRP A 134 2.74 2.82 4.37
C TRP A 134 3.71 2.82 5.55
N VAL A 135 3.27 3.37 6.68
CA VAL A 135 4.10 3.59 7.86
C VAL A 135 4.29 2.28 8.62
N ASP A 136 5.54 1.90 8.92
CA ASP A 136 5.82 0.76 9.77
C ASP A 136 5.43 1.02 11.22
N ASP A 137 5.09 -0.04 11.93
CA ASP A 137 4.67 0.04 13.32
C ASP A 137 5.77 0.61 14.25
N PHE A 138 7.04 0.52 13.83
CA PHE A 138 8.21 1.02 14.57
C PHE A 138 8.46 2.53 14.47
N PHE A 139 7.79 3.25 13.56
CA PHE A 139 7.95 4.71 13.42
C PHE A 139 6.93 5.51 14.28
N ILE A 140 6.17 4.83 15.12
CA ILE A 140 5.38 5.45 16.19
C ILE A 140 6.27 5.54 17.43
N THR A 141 7.24 6.45 17.41
CA THR A 141 7.98 6.86 18.62
C THR A 141 7.94 8.38 18.68
N ASP A 142 7.12 8.88 19.61
CA ASP A 142 7.01 10.22 20.19
C ASP A 142 7.23 11.45 19.29
#